data_AF-A0A6V7ILV6-F1
#
_entry.id   AF-A0A6V7ILV6-F1
#
_cell.length_a   1.000
_cell.length_b   1.000
_cell.length_c   1.000
_cell.angle_alpha   90.00
_cell.angle_beta   90.00
_cell.angle_gamma   90.00
#
_symmetry.space_group_name_H-M   'P 1'
#
loop_
_entity.id
_entity.type
_entity.pdbx_description
1 polymer ?
#
loop_
_entity_poly.entity_id
_entity_poly.type
_entity_poly.pdbx_seq_one_letter_code
_entity_poly.pdbx_strand_id
1 'polypeptide(L)' 'CTFIPVTGKEVHSGNIEGVTTKEKAKFPQDFFPECKWSRKGFLRTRWSVNGTVFDLINIHLFHDASNFIAMET' A
#
# COMPACT_ATOMS: atom_id res chain seq x y z
N CYS A 1 5.88 16.68 -1.68
CA CYS A 1 4.85 16.06 -0.81
C CYS A 1 4.18 17.16 -0.01
N THR A 2 2.87 17.30 -0.15
CA THR A 2 2.09 18.27 0.63
C THR A 2 1.29 17.50 1.68
N PHE A 3 1.45 17.83 2.95
CA PHE A 3 0.65 17.26 4.04
C PHE A 3 -0.61 18.09 4.23
N ILE A 4 -1.73 17.43 4.50
CA ILE A 4 -2.97 18.10 4.89
C ILE A 4 -3.15 17.99 6.41
N PRO A 5 -3.54 19.07 7.11
CA PRO A 5 -3.90 18.98 8.51
C PRO A 5 -5.09 18.03 8.70
N VAL A 6 -5.02 17.18 9.71
CA VAL A 6 -6.15 16.34 10.12
C VAL A 6 -6.64 16.79 11.50
N THR A 7 -7.96 16.76 11.70
CA THR A 7 -8.58 17.11 12.97
C THR A 7 -9.64 16.07 13.33
N GLY A 8 -9.67 15.65 14.59
CA GLY A 8 -10.64 14.66 15.05
C GLY A 8 -10.38 13.27 14.46
N LYS A 9 -11.46 12.57 14.06
CA LYS A 9 -11.43 11.20 13.55
C LYS A 9 -12.21 11.12 12.25
N GLU A 10 -11.52 10.76 11.17
CA GLU A 10 -12.14 10.46 9.88
C GLU A 10 -12.06 8.96 9.62
N VAL A 11 -13.17 8.38 9.13
CA VAL A 11 -13.26 6.95 8.80
C VAL A 11 -13.82 6.82 7.40
N HIS A 12 -13.02 6.28 6.49
CA HIS A 12 -13.48 5.89 5.16
C HIS A 12 -13.81 4.40 5.15
N SER A 13 -15.01 4.03 4.69
CA SER A 13 -15.45 2.65 4.54
C SER A 13 -15.92 2.38 3.11
N GLY A 14 -15.93 1.11 2.71
CA GLY A 14 -16.31 0.70 1.35
C GLY A 14 -15.18 0.92 0.33
N ASN A 15 -15.52 1.50 -0.83
CA ASN A 15 -14.56 1.76 -1.89
C ASN A 15 -13.73 3.00 -1.56
N ILE A 16 -12.45 2.80 -1.29
CA ILE A 16 -11.52 3.86 -0.93
C ILE A 16 -10.70 4.39 -2.11
N GLU A 17 -10.90 3.96 -3.37
CA GLU A 17 -10.05 4.35 -4.50
C GLU A 17 -9.89 5.87 -4.65
N GLY A 18 -10.97 6.63 -4.39
CA GLY A 18 -10.99 8.10 -4.51
C GLY A 18 -10.40 8.90 -3.34
N VAL A 19 -10.04 8.26 -2.22
CA VAL A 19 -9.43 8.99 -1.09
C VAL A 19 -8.02 9.48 -1.50
N THR A 20 -7.62 10.72 -1.27
CA THR A 20 -6.35 11.23 -1.84
C THR A 20 -5.15 11.08 -0.91
N THR A 21 -5.40 10.82 0.38
CA THR A 21 -4.38 10.73 1.44
C THR A 21 -3.72 9.34 1.56
N LYS A 22 -4.13 8.39 0.74
CA LYS A 22 -3.54 7.05 0.65
C LYS A 22 -2.97 6.79 -0.73
N GLU A 23 -1.88 6.05 -0.74
CA GLU A 23 -1.35 5.41 -1.92
C GLU A 23 -1.69 3.93 -1.86
N LYS A 24 -2.24 3.41 -2.96
CA LYS A 24 -2.57 2.00 -3.10
C LYS A 24 -1.99 1.52 -4.42
N ALA A 25 -1.14 0.50 -4.36
CA ALA A 25 -0.54 -0.09 -5.55
C ALA A 25 -0.58 -1.61 -5.46
N LYS A 26 -0.77 -2.25 -6.62
CA LYS A 26 -0.58 -3.69 -6.78
C LYS A 26 0.87 -3.95 -7.15
N PHE A 27 1.38 -5.12 -6.77
CA PHE A 27 2.69 -5.52 -7.27
C PHE A 27 2.66 -5.74 -8.80
N PRO A 28 3.78 -5.51 -9.48
CA PRO A 28 3.95 -5.84 -10.90
C PRO A 28 3.56 -7.29 -11.22
N GLN A 29 3.05 -7.52 -12.43
CA GLN A 29 2.55 -8.84 -12.86
C GLN A 29 3.69 -9.84 -13.11
N ASP A 30 4.85 -9.35 -13.51
CA ASP A 30 6.08 -10.11 -13.71
C ASP A 30 6.64 -10.71 -12.41
N PHE A 31 6.29 -10.18 -11.24
CA PHE A 31 6.63 -10.80 -9.95
C PHE A 31 5.89 -12.12 -9.73
N PHE A 32 4.78 -12.35 -10.44
CA PHE A 32 4.05 -13.62 -10.36
C PHE A 32 3.35 -13.97 -11.69
N PRO A 33 4.12 -14.41 -12.71
CA PRO A 33 3.64 -14.58 -14.09
C PRO A 33 2.49 -15.60 -14.22
N GLU A 34 2.44 -16.58 -13.32
CA GLU A 34 1.45 -17.66 -13.33
C GLU A 34 0.04 -17.20 -12.94
N CYS A 35 -0.10 -16.06 -12.24
CA CYS A 35 -1.40 -15.57 -11.78
C CYS A 35 -1.77 -14.26 -12.46
N LYS A 36 -2.63 -14.35 -13.48
CA LYS A 36 -3.10 -13.20 -14.28
C LYS A 36 -3.84 -12.11 -13.49
N TRP A 37 -4.25 -12.37 -12.25
CA TRP A 37 -5.05 -11.45 -11.44
C TRP A 37 -4.67 -11.50 -9.96
N SER A 38 -3.57 -10.83 -9.61
CA SER A 38 -3.14 -10.72 -8.21
C SER A 38 -3.84 -9.56 -7.48
N ARG A 39 -4.20 -9.80 -6.21
CA ARG A 39 -4.59 -8.76 -5.25
C ARG A 39 -3.44 -8.39 -4.29
N LYS A 40 -2.22 -8.87 -4.55
CA LYS A 40 -1.03 -8.55 -3.74
C LYS A 40 -0.51 -7.15 -4.05
N GLY A 41 0.06 -6.51 -3.05
CA GLY A 41 0.48 -5.12 -3.12
C GLY A 41 0.52 -4.48 -1.75
N PHE A 42 0.40 -3.17 -1.71
CA PHE A 42 0.41 -2.42 -0.46
C PHE A 42 -0.56 -1.24 -0.47
N LEU A 43 -0.83 -0.77 0.74
CA LEU A 43 -1.46 0.50 1.04
C LEU A 43 -0.51 1.30 1.93
N ARG A 44 -0.23 2.54 1.56
CA ARG A 44 0.63 3.46 2.33
C ARG A 44 -0.12 4.73 2.67
N THR A 45 0.11 5.21 3.88
CA THR A 45 -0.20 6.60 4.29
C THR A 45 1.07 7.24 4.82
N ARG A 46 1.25 8.53 4.54
CA ARG A 46 2.42 9.31 4.95
C ARG A 46 1.99 10.38 5.93
N TRP A 47 2.63 10.41 7.09
CA TRP A 47 2.27 11.26 8.21
C TRP A 47 3.41 12.20 8.58
N SER A 48 3.04 13.38 9.06
CA SER A 48 3.96 14.33 9.67
C SER A 48 3.39 14.71 11.03
N VAL A 49 4.00 14.23 12.10
CA VAL A 49 3.57 14.49 13.48
C VAL A 49 4.72 15.18 14.21
N ASN A 50 4.49 16.41 14.70
CA ASN A 50 5.49 17.22 15.39
C ASN A 50 6.82 17.35 14.63
N GLY A 51 6.76 17.46 13.29
CA GLY A 51 7.94 17.56 12.42
C GLY A 51 8.59 16.22 12.05
N THR A 52 8.17 15.11 12.67
CA THR A 52 8.63 13.77 12.31
C THR A 52 7.78 13.19 11.19
N VAL A 53 8.43 12.89 10.06
CA VAL A 53 7.80 12.25 8.91
C VAL A 53 7.97 10.74 8.98
N PHE A 54 6.88 9.99 8.85
CA PHE A 54 6.91 8.53 8.79
C PHE A 54 5.82 7.97 7.87
N ASP A 55 6.06 6.76 7.37
CA ASP A 55 5.11 6.03 6.54
C ASP A 55 4.53 4.85 7.34
N LEU A 56 3.22 4.68 7.27
CA LEU A 56 2.54 3.48 7.73
C LEU A 56 2.14 2.67 6.51
N ILE A 57 2.66 1.44 6.43
CA ILE A 57 2.50 0.56 5.27
C ILE A 57 1.79 -0.71 5.73
N ASN A 58 0.65 -0.99 5.10
CA ASN A 58 0.00 -2.28 5.16
C ASN A 58 0.32 -3.03 3.87
N ILE A 59 1.01 -4.15 3.97
CA ILE A 59 1.51 -4.93 2.85
C ILE A 59 0.89 -6.32 2.83
N HIS A 60 0.48 -6.76 1.65
CA HIS A 60 -0.04 -8.09 1.40
C HIS A 60 0.89 -8.81 0.43
N LEU A 61 1.80 -9.60 0.99
CA LEU A 61 2.81 -10.38 0.27
C LEU A 61 2.21 -11.62 -0.43
N PHE A 62 3.00 -12.24 -1.31
CA PHE A 62 2.65 -13.52 -1.92
C PHE A 62 2.70 -14.66 -0.90
N HIS A 63 2.24 -15.85 -1.29
CA HIS A 63 2.43 -17.06 -0.47
C HIS A 63 3.92 -17.44 -0.44
N ASP A 64 4.36 -18.13 0.62
CA ASP A 64 5.77 -18.30 0.95
C ASP A 64 6.65 -18.79 -0.21
N ALA A 65 6.23 -19.82 -0.94
CA ALA A 65 6.98 -20.32 -2.10
C ALA A 65 7.13 -19.28 -3.22
N SER A 66 6.12 -18.42 -3.41
CA SER A 66 6.11 -17.37 -4.42
C SER A 66 6.92 -16.13 -4.02
N ASN A 67 7.15 -15.90 -2.71
CA ASN A 67 7.99 -14.79 -2.25
C ASN A 67 9.48 -15.02 -2.58
N PHE A 68 9.96 -16.27 -2.52
CA PHE A 68 11.33 -16.59 -2.92
C PHE A 68 11.55 -16.36 -4.42
N ILE A 69 10.62 -16.85 -5.25
CA ILE A 69 10.65 -16.63 -6.71
C ILE A 69 10.64 -15.14 -7.05
N ALA A 70 9.82 -14.34 -6.36
CA ALA A 70 9.75 -12.89 -6.57
C ALA A 70 11.03 -12.13 -6.13
N MET A 71 11.87 -12.71 -5.27
CA MET A 71 13.16 -12.12 -4.85
C MET A 71 14.33 -12.52 -5.75
N GLU A 72 14.19 -13.58 -6.54
CA GLU A 72 15.25 -14.11 -7.42
C GLU A 72 15.39 -13.34 -8.75
N THR A 73 14.52 -12.35 -8.99
CA THR A 73 14.48 -11.52 -10.22
C THR A 73 14.86 -10.08 -9.92
#